data_AF-A0AAP7KH36-F1
#
_entry.id   AF-A0AAP7KH36-F1
#
_cell.length_a   1.000
_cell.length_b   1.000
_cell.length_c   1.000
_cell.angle_alpha   90.00
_cell.angle_beta   90.00
_cell.angle_gamma   90.00
#
_symmetry.space_group_name_H-M   'P 1'
#
loop_
_entity.id
_entity.type
_entity.pdbx_description
1 polymer ?
#
loop_
_entity_poly.entity_id
_entity_poly.type
_entity_poly.pdbx_seq_one_letter_code
_entity_poly.pdbx_strand_id
1 'polypeptide(L)'
;MPFDAASQPMSPPRWRHLSAEEGGGWLSLTLEGRPLIQVRLEAGATLHVHLERLCPERPYQALWAACYWLLSRDTACQRLVWHLPEAQPQALACGLLRVGEQPGQYLCERSLFWQLPQPWLGESVAAVYPQQMQISNGKRHPRRAPKPRGEVYRRFDARLGSWVSLRTLEIEHDLERFNRWQNNPRVEAFWQEGGTLAQHREYLDKLEADPHTLTLIGCFDDEPFAYFEAYWAKEDRIAPFYPADDYDRGIHMLVGEESHRGPHKVASWLSALVHYLFLDDPRTQRVVAEPRADNGKMIGYMQDQCFHCDKEFDFPHKRAALMILGRERFFDRCKLA
;
A
#
# COMPACT_ATOMS: atom_id res chain seq x y z
N MET A 1 -40.81 6.88 -22.93
CA MET A 1 -40.58 7.05 -21.49
C MET A 1 -39.08 7.01 -21.24
N PRO A 2 -38.35 8.13 -21.28
CA PRO A 2 -36.93 8.11 -20.94
C PRO A 2 -36.79 8.13 -19.42
N PHE A 3 -35.97 7.23 -18.90
CA PHE A 3 -35.42 7.34 -17.56
C PHE A 3 -34.33 8.42 -17.58
N ASP A 4 -34.45 9.36 -16.65
CA ASP A 4 -33.49 10.41 -16.34
C ASP A 4 -32.06 9.84 -16.19
N ALA A 5 -31.16 10.29 -17.06
CA ALA A 5 -29.72 10.23 -16.84
C ALA A 5 -29.27 11.59 -16.27
N ALA A 6 -29.46 11.76 -14.96
CA ALA A 6 -28.88 12.86 -14.21
C ALA A 6 -28.32 12.35 -12.88
N SER A 7 -27.11 12.84 -12.55
CA SER A 7 -26.20 12.52 -11.43
C SER A 7 -25.23 11.35 -11.72
N GLN A 8 -23.90 11.51 -11.71
CA GLN A 8 -23.05 12.50 -11.07
C GLN A 8 -21.84 12.92 -11.96
N PRO A 9 -21.49 14.21 -12.02
CA PRO A 9 -20.12 14.62 -12.30
C PRO A 9 -19.33 14.51 -10.99
N MET A 10 -18.11 13.96 -11.03
CA MET A 10 -16.98 14.32 -10.15
C MET A 10 -15.91 13.24 -10.29
N SER A 11 -14.81 13.57 -10.96
CA SER A 11 -13.51 12.94 -10.71
C SER A 11 -12.68 13.88 -9.81
N PRO A 12 -12.59 13.64 -8.48
CA PRO A 12 -11.57 14.23 -7.61
C PRO A 12 -10.49 13.19 -7.18
N PRO A 13 -9.45 13.59 -6.39
CA PRO A 13 -8.13 13.91 -6.89
C PRO A 13 -7.11 12.77 -6.67
N ARG A 14 -6.61 12.18 -7.75
CA ARG A 14 -5.25 11.60 -7.75
C ARG A 14 -4.31 12.80 -7.66
N TRP A 15 -3.50 12.97 -6.60
CA TRP A 15 -2.57 14.10 -6.52
C TRP A 15 -1.49 14.00 -7.58
N ARG A 16 -1.80 14.40 -8.80
CA ARG A 16 -0.84 14.34 -9.90
C ARG A 16 0.23 15.42 -9.76
N HIS A 17 -0.04 16.49 -9.01
CA HIS A 17 0.90 17.60 -8.88
C HIS A 17 0.80 18.35 -7.54
N LEU A 18 1.55 17.87 -6.53
CA LEU A 18 1.91 18.62 -5.33
C LEU A 18 3.32 19.19 -5.54
N SER A 19 3.48 20.50 -5.40
CA SER A 19 4.77 21.18 -5.43
C SER A 19 5.07 21.81 -4.07
N ALA A 20 6.35 21.94 -3.77
CA ALA A 20 6.84 22.54 -2.55
C ALA A 20 7.88 23.61 -2.86
N GLU A 21 7.79 24.72 -2.15
CA GLU A 21 8.84 25.71 -2.02
C GLU A 21 9.29 25.71 -0.57
N GLU A 22 10.59 25.65 -0.33
CA GLU A 22 11.16 25.62 1.02
C GLU A 22 12.48 26.39 1.10
N GLY A 23 12.75 26.96 2.27
CA GLY A 23 13.97 27.70 2.56
C GLY A 23 13.92 28.30 3.96
N GLY A 24 15.06 28.61 4.58
CA GLY A 24 15.11 29.42 5.80
C GLY A 24 14.19 29.01 6.97
N GLY A 25 13.83 27.73 7.11
CA GLY A 25 12.90 27.27 8.15
C GLY A 25 11.42 27.49 7.82
N TRP A 26 11.01 27.52 6.56
CA TRP A 26 9.60 27.51 6.16
C TRP A 26 9.35 26.52 5.01
N LEU A 27 8.08 26.13 4.85
CA LEU A 27 7.59 25.27 3.78
C LEU A 27 6.26 25.86 3.27
N SER A 28 6.14 26.00 1.95
CA SER A 28 4.90 26.32 1.25
C SER A 28 4.57 25.19 0.28
N LEU A 29 3.36 24.66 0.37
CA LEU A 29 2.87 23.65 -0.55
C LEU A 29 1.80 24.24 -1.46
N THR A 30 1.86 23.84 -2.72
CA THR A 30 0.90 24.18 -3.76
C THR A 30 0.37 22.89 -4.37
N LEU A 31 -0.94 22.81 -4.55
CA LEU A 31 -1.60 21.66 -5.16
C LEU A 31 -2.31 22.14 -6.43
N GLU A 32 -1.98 21.53 -7.56
CA GLU A 32 -2.57 21.87 -8.87
C GLU A 32 -2.44 23.37 -9.20
N GLY A 33 -1.29 23.97 -8.84
CA GLY A 33 -1.00 25.39 -9.04
C GLY A 33 -1.70 26.34 -8.05
N ARG A 34 -2.43 25.82 -7.05
CA ARG A 34 -3.10 26.63 -6.02
C ARG A 34 -2.42 26.52 -4.67
N PRO A 35 -2.15 27.63 -3.95
CA PRO A 35 -1.58 27.58 -2.61
C PRO A 35 -2.43 26.74 -1.66
N LEU A 36 -1.80 25.80 -0.96
CA LEU A 36 -2.48 24.84 -0.09
C LEU A 36 -2.20 25.14 1.39
N ILE A 37 -0.92 25.29 1.75
CA ILE A 37 -0.50 25.54 3.14
C ILE A 37 0.87 26.22 3.17
N GLN A 38 1.07 27.10 4.14
CA GLN A 38 2.38 27.65 4.49
C GLN A 38 2.63 27.47 5.98
N VAL A 39 3.81 26.97 6.32
CA VAL A 39 4.24 26.70 7.69
C VAL A 39 5.65 27.20 7.95
N ARG A 40 5.89 27.67 9.18
CA ARG A 40 7.23 27.85 9.72
C ARG A 40 7.65 26.59 10.46
N LEU A 41 8.88 26.16 10.21
CA LEU A 41 9.51 24.97 10.75
C LEU A 41 10.57 25.38 11.78
N GLU A 42 10.51 24.77 12.95
CA GLU A 42 11.49 24.95 14.01
C GLU A 42 12.10 23.61 14.36
N ALA A 43 13.37 23.44 13.99
CA ALA A 43 14.11 22.20 14.18
C ALA A 43 14.61 22.11 15.63
N GLY A 44 14.40 20.95 16.25
CA GLY A 44 14.90 20.60 17.57
C GLY A 44 14.98 19.08 17.71
N ALA A 45 14.84 18.55 18.93
CA ALA A 45 14.70 17.10 19.15
C ALA A 45 13.44 16.52 18.50
N THR A 46 12.43 17.37 18.27
CA THR A 46 11.24 17.08 17.47
C THR A 46 11.00 18.27 16.55
N LEU A 47 10.45 18.03 15.36
CA LEU A 47 10.16 19.10 14.41
C LEU A 47 8.87 19.81 14.80
N HIS A 48 8.96 21.09 15.14
CA HIS A 48 7.81 21.93 15.41
C HIS A 48 7.34 22.61 14.11
N VAL A 49 6.03 22.58 13.88
CA VAL A 49 5.37 23.06 12.66
C VAL A 49 4.35 24.11 13.08
N HIS A 50 4.62 25.37 12.76
CA HIS A 50 3.74 26.50 13.08
C HIS A 50 2.97 26.91 11.83
N LEU A 51 1.64 26.88 11.91
CA LEU A 51 0.80 27.28 10.79
C LEU A 51 0.88 28.80 10.55
N GLU A 52 1.18 29.21 9.33
CA GLU A 52 1.15 30.61 8.90
C GLU A 52 -0.03 30.90 7.98
N ARG A 53 -0.32 29.99 7.04
CA ARG A 53 -1.46 30.09 6.13
C ARG A 53 -2.05 28.72 5.86
N LEU A 54 -3.38 28.65 5.84
CA LEU A 54 -4.15 27.44 5.54
C LEU A 54 -5.17 27.74 4.44
N CYS A 55 -5.28 26.87 3.45
CA CYS A 55 -6.38 26.91 2.48
C CYS A 55 -7.71 26.59 3.20
N PRO A 56 -8.66 27.55 3.27
CA PRO A 56 -9.90 27.37 4.03
C PRO A 56 -10.86 26.37 3.37
N GLU A 57 -10.76 26.17 2.05
CA GLU A 57 -11.61 25.21 1.33
C GLU A 57 -11.17 23.76 1.54
N ARG A 58 -9.90 23.54 1.92
CA ARG A 58 -9.27 22.20 1.99
C ARG A 58 -8.34 22.05 3.22
N PRO A 59 -8.75 22.41 4.44
CA PRO A 59 -7.87 22.48 5.61
C PRO A 59 -7.29 21.12 5.99
N TYR A 60 -8.10 20.06 5.96
CA TYR A 60 -7.62 18.70 6.24
C TYR A 60 -6.57 18.23 5.22
N GLN A 61 -6.85 18.42 3.93
CA GLN A 61 -5.95 18.03 2.85
C GLN A 61 -4.62 18.80 2.93
N ALA A 62 -4.68 20.07 3.31
CA ALA A 62 -3.52 20.92 3.53
C ALA A 62 -2.61 20.40 4.66
N LEU A 63 -3.18 20.10 5.83
CA LEU A 63 -2.44 19.55 6.96
C LEU A 63 -1.85 18.19 6.64
N TRP A 64 -2.64 17.33 5.99
CA TRP A 64 -2.19 16.02 5.55
C TRP A 64 -0.98 16.16 4.61
N ALA A 65 -1.05 17.05 3.60
CA ALA A 65 0.01 17.22 2.61
C ALA A 65 1.31 17.71 3.23
N ALA A 66 1.23 18.62 4.22
CA ALA A 66 2.39 19.03 5.00
C ALA A 66 2.97 17.88 5.83
N CYS A 67 2.13 17.10 6.51
CA CYS A 67 2.60 15.92 7.26
C CYS A 67 3.31 14.93 6.35
N TYR A 68 2.72 14.63 5.19
CA TYR A 68 3.33 13.76 4.19
C TYR A 68 4.69 14.26 3.74
N TRP A 69 4.78 15.52 3.30
CA TRP A 69 6.03 16.11 2.81
C TRP A 69 7.14 16.03 3.86
N LEU A 70 6.81 16.35 5.11
CA LEU A 70 7.78 16.37 6.21
C LEU A 70 8.17 14.96 6.68
N LEU A 71 7.25 14.00 6.67
CA LEU A 71 7.53 12.62 7.09
C LEU A 71 8.19 11.79 5.97
N SER A 72 7.88 12.04 4.70
CA SER A 72 8.49 11.29 3.58
C SER A 72 9.94 11.69 3.34
N ARG A 73 10.28 12.97 3.53
CA ARG A 73 11.64 13.49 3.32
C ARG A 73 12.64 13.03 4.39
N ASP A 74 12.18 12.81 5.62
CA ASP A 74 13.02 12.38 6.73
C ASP A 74 12.40 11.18 7.45
N THR A 75 12.88 9.99 7.09
CA THR A 75 12.43 8.73 7.70
C THR A 75 12.83 8.59 9.18
N ALA A 76 13.76 9.42 9.69
CA ALA A 76 14.09 9.47 11.12
C ALA A 76 13.08 10.30 11.92
N CYS A 77 12.37 11.25 11.30
CA CYS A 77 11.32 12.02 11.92
C CYS A 77 10.12 11.12 12.29
N GLN A 78 10.00 10.79 13.58
CA GLN A 78 8.89 9.95 14.09
C GLN A 78 7.67 10.77 14.50
N ARG A 79 7.82 12.08 14.69
CA ARG A 79 6.78 12.95 15.24
C ARG A 79 6.91 14.38 14.72
N LEU A 80 5.76 14.98 14.40
CA LEU A 80 5.61 16.42 14.17
C LEU A 80 4.79 17.03 15.31
N VAL A 81 5.23 18.20 15.80
CA VAL A 81 4.49 18.98 16.79
C VAL A 81 3.88 20.19 16.09
N TRP A 82 2.59 20.14 15.84
CA TRP A 82 1.82 21.20 15.21
C TRP A 82 1.38 22.24 16.22
N HIS A 83 1.52 23.52 15.85
CA HIS A 83 0.95 24.65 16.55
C HIS A 83 -0.11 25.28 15.68
N LEU A 84 -1.38 25.09 16.06
CA LEU A 84 -2.55 25.53 15.31
C LEU A 84 -3.38 26.50 16.17
N PRO A 85 -3.92 27.58 15.58
CA PRO A 85 -4.76 28.53 16.31
C PRO A 85 -6.08 27.89 16.77
N GLU A 86 -6.59 26.93 16.00
CA GLU A 86 -7.86 26.26 16.25
C GLU A 86 -7.73 24.76 16.03
N ALA A 87 -8.50 23.99 16.81
CA ALA A 87 -8.60 22.56 16.64
C ALA A 87 -9.15 22.21 15.26
N GLN A 88 -8.70 21.09 14.71
CA GLN A 88 -9.09 20.61 13.38
C GLN A 88 -9.88 19.31 13.55
N PRO A 89 -11.23 19.37 13.65
CA PRO A 89 -12.03 18.22 14.08
C PRO A 89 -11.84 16.98 13.22
N GLN A 90 -11.72 17.15 11.89
CA GLN A 90 -11.49 16.04 10.97
C GLN A 90 -10.12 15.38 11.20
N ALA A 91 -9.06 16.19 11.38
CA ALA A 91 -7.71 15.68 11.60
C ALA A 91 -7.59 14.95 12.96
N LEU A 92 -8.33 15.42 13.98
CA LEU A 92 -8.43 14.75 15.27
C LEU A 92 -9.23 13.44 15.17
N ALA A 93 -10.37 13.46 14.48
CA ALA A 93 -11.26 12.30 14.37
C ALA A 93 -10.62 11.12 13.62
N CYS A 94 -9.80 11.38 12.59
CA CYS A 94 -9.11 10.32 11.87
C CYS A 94 -7.76 9.92 12.48
N GLY A 95 -7.25 10.66 13.47
CA GLY A 95 -5.95 10.39 14.11
C GLY A 95 -4.74 10.95 13.36
N LEU A 96 -4.92 11.77 12.33
CA LEU A 96 -3.83 12.55 11.70
C LEU A 96 -3.14 13.42 12.76
N LEU A 97 -3.94 14.06 13.61
CA LEU A 97 -3.49 14.84 14.74
C LEU A 97 -4.05 14.25 16.04
N ARG A 98 -3.26 14.35 17.10
CA ARG A 98 -3.68 14.11 18.49
C ARG A 98 -3.49 15.37 19.30
N VAL A 99 -4.29 15.56 20.35
CA VAL A 99 -4.11 16.70 21.27
C VAL A 99 -2.74 16.57 21.95
N GLY A 100 -1.95 17.65 21.93
CA GLY A 100 -0.67 17.75 22.62
C GLY A 100 -0.84 18.09 24.10
N GLU A 101 0.27 18.35 24.78
CA GLU A 101 0.27 18.67 26.21
C GLU A 101 -0.13 20.13 26.47
N GLN A 102 0.16 21.02 25.52
CA GLN A 102 -0.12 22.45 25.64
C GLN A 102 -1.34 22.86 24.80
N PRO A 103 -2.10 23.89 25.23
CA PRO A 103 -3.15 24.48 24.41
C PRO A 103 -2.63 24.92 23.03
N GLY A 104 -3.37 24.58 21.96
CA GLY A 104 -2.96 24.88 20.58
C GLY A 104 -1.90 23.94 20.01
N GLN A 105 -1.39 22.99 20.80
CA GLN A 105 -0.42 21.99 20.36
C GLN A 105 -1.12 20.69 19.93
N TYR A 106 -0.66 20.13 18.82
CA TYR A 106 -1.14 18.85 18.29
C TYR A 106 0.03 17.98 17.83
N LEU A 107 -0.13 16.66 17.87
CA LEU A 107 0.92 15.70 17.54
C LEU A 107 0.51 14.89 16.32
N CYS A 108 1.37 14.83 15.31
CA CYS A 108 1.27 13.86 14.23
C CYS A 108 2.34 12.79 14.44
N GLU A 109 1.94 11.58 14.77
CA GLU A 109 2.85 10.44 14.93
C GLU A 109 3.00 9.72 13.59
N ARG A 110 4.25 9.45 13.19
CA ARG A 110 4.56 8.79 11.92
C ARG A 110 3.82 7.46 11.76
N SER A 111 3.83 6.63 12.81
CA SER A 111 3.20 5.31 12.80
C SER A 111 1.68 5.37 12.67
N LEU A 112 1.04 6.48 13.07
CA LEU A 112 -0.39 6.70 12.86
C LEU A 112 -0.68 7.29 11.47
N PHE A 113 0.15 8.23 11.02
CA PHE A 113 0.00 8.86 9.70
C PHE A 113 -0.04 7.83 8.58
N TRP A 114 0.88 6.87 8.57
CA TRP A 114 0.91 5.83 7.55
C TRP A 114 -0.23 4.81 7.69
N GLN A 115 -0.99 4.81 8.79
CA GLN A 115 -2.18 3.96 8.91
C GLN A 115 -3.44 4.63 8.35
N LEU A 116 -3.38 5.92 7.99
CA LEU A 116 -4.49 6.61 7.36
C LEU A 116 -4.67 6.07 5.94
N PRO A 117 -5.82 5.49 5.57
CA PRO A 117 -5.99 4.86 4.26
C PRO A 117 -6.06 5.88 3.12
N GLN A 118 -6.51 7.10 3.42
CA GLN A 118 -6.57 8.19 2.45
C GLN A 118 -5.27 8.99 2.47
N PRO A 119 -4.77 9.38 1.28
CA PRO A 119 -5.38 9.25 -0.05
C PRO A 119 -5.05 7.93 -0.77
N TRP A 120 -4.26 7.06 -0.13
CA TRP A 120 -3.52 6.00 -0.83
C TRP A 120 -4.44 5.09 -1.61
N LEU A 121 -5.60 4.77 -1.02
CA LEU A 121 -6.61 3.88 -1.58
C LEU A 121 -7.59 4.57 -2.56
N GLY A 122 -7.44 5.88 -2.81
CA GLY A 122 -8.37 6.65 -3.65
C GLY A 122 -9.72 6.93 -2.97
N GLU A 123 -10.64 7.60 -3.66
CA GLU A 123 -11.74 8.36 -3.02
C GLU A 123 -12.81 7.56 -2.29
N SER A 124 -12.91 6.25 -2.54
CA SER A 124 -13.92 5.40 -1.91
C SER A 124 -13.24 4.25 -1.20
N VAL A 125 -12.92 4.47 0.08
CA VAL A 125 -12.76 3.34 0.99
C VAL A 125 -14.15 3.00 1.46
N ALA A 126 -14.71 1.93 0.91
CA ALA A 126 -15.90 1.33 1.46
C ALA A 126 -15.66 1.08 2.96
N ALA A 127 -16.69 1.29 3.79
CA ALA A 127 -16.61 0.89 5.18
C ALA A 127 -16.15 -0.58 5.29
N VAL A 128 -15.46 -0.90 6.37
CA VAL A 128 -14.94 -2.26 6.63
C VAL A 128 -16.03 -3.29 6.33
N TYR A 129 -15.74 -4.20 5.40
CA TYR A 129 -16.75 -5.14 4.92
C TYR A 129 -17.33 -5.96 6.09
N PRO A 130 -18.67 -6.01 6.25
CA PRO A 130 -19.30 -6.70 7.37
C PRO A 130 -18.86 -8.16 7.48
N GLN A 131 -18.58 -8.59 8.70
CA GLN A 131 -18.10 -9.94 8.94
C GLN A 131 -19.28 -10.92 8.98
N GLN A 132 -19.27 -11.86 8.04
CA GLN A 132 -20.12 -13.04 8.05
C GLN A 132 -19.24 -14.28 7.89
N MET A 133 -19.26 -15.20 8.85
CA MET A 133 -18.47 -16.42 8.76
C MET A 133 -19.12 -17.41 7.80
N GLN A 134 -18.30 -18.08 7.00
CA GLN A 134 -18.70 -19.16 6.10
C GLN A 134 -17.72 -20.34 6.19
N ILE A 135 -18.10 -21.46 5.58
CA ILE A 135 -17.20 -22.61 5.40
C ILE A 135 -17.08 -22.86 3.90
N SER A 136 -15.85 -22.88 3.39
CA SER A 136 -15.55 -23.31 2.02
C SER A 136 -14.27 -24.14 2.03
N ASN A 137 -14.18 -25.16 1.18
CA ASN A 137 -13.03 -26.07 1.09
C ASN A 137 -12.54 -26.61 2.46
N GLY A 138 -13.47 -26.91 3.37
CA GLY A 138 -13.18 -27.43 4.71
C GLY A 138 -12.63 -26.40 5.71
N LYS A 139 -12.60 -25.11 5.36
CA LYS A 139 -12.04 -24.04 6.18
C LYS A 139 -13.14 -23.06 6.60
N ARG A 140 -13.16 -22.68 7.88
CA ARG A 140 -14.06 -21.63 8.40
C ARG A 140 -13.35 -20.28 8.35
N HIS A 141 -13.89 -19.33 7.59
CA HIS A 141 -13.29 -18.00 7.39
C HIS A 141 -14.38 -16.94 7.14
N PRO A 142 -14.06 -15.64 7.22
CA PRO A 142 -14.99 -14.58 6.82
C PRO A 142 -15.29 -14.63 5.33
N ARG A 143 -16.54 -14.31 4.96
CA ARG A 143 -16.91 -13.95 3.60
C ARG A 143 -16.11 -12.73 3.17
N ARG A 144 -15.46 -12.83 2.00
CA ARG A 144 -14.59 -11.78 1.45
C ARG A 144 -15.41 -10.74 0.68
N ALA A 145 -14.93 -9.50 0.72
CA ALA A 145 -15.52 -8.43 -0.06
C ALA A 145 -15.41 -8.73 -1.57
N PRO A 146 -16.32 -8.19 -2.39
CA PRO A 146 -16.12 -8.17 -3.85
C PRO A 146 -14.77 -7.55 -4.20
N LYS A 147 -14.12 -8.08 -5.23
CA LYS A 147 -12.82 -7.55 -5.67
C LYS A 147 -12.99 -6.13 -6.20
N PRO A 148 -12.06 -5.21 -5.86
CA PRO A 148 -12.05 -3.89 -6.45
C PRO A 148 -11.73 -3.97 -7.96
N ARG A 149 -11.89 -2.86 -8.66
CA ARG A 149 -11.51 -2.71 -10.08
C ARG A 149 -10.73 -1.41 -10.27
N GLY A 150 -9.72 -1.46 -11.13
CA GLY A 150 -8.87 -0.31 -11.45
C GLY A 150 -7.76 -0.10 -10.43
N GLU A 151 -7.33 1.15 -10.26
CA GLU A 151 -6.27 1.52 -9.33
C GLU A 151 -6.76 1.44 -7.88
N VAL A 152 -6.02 0.69 -7.05
CA VAL A 152 -6.35 0.44 -5.65
C VAL A 152 -5.36 1.06 -4.67
N TYR A 153 -4.20 1.50 -5.17
CA TYR A 153 -3.15 2.11 -4.36
C TYR A 153 -2.27 3.04 -5.19
N ARG A 154 -1.88 4.19 -4.63
CA ARG A 154 -0.84 5.07 -5.18
C ARG A 154 -0.08 5.81 -4.09
N ARG A 155 1.25 5.91 -4.24
CA ARG A 155 2.15 6.75 -3.42
C ARG A 155 3.29 7.29 -4.29
N PHE A 156 3.78 8.50 -4.00
CA PHE A 156 5.03 9.00 -4.58
C PHE A 156 6.20 8.54 -3.71
N ASP A 157 7.16 7.80 -4.27
CA ASP A 157 8.38 7.45 -3.52
C ASP A 157 9.42 8.54 -3.70
N ALA A 158 9.59 9.39 -2.69
CA ALA A 158 10.49 10.54 -2.78
C ALA A 158 11.95 10.16 -3.03
N ARG A 159 12.38 8.94 -2.66
CA ARG A 159 13.75 8.46 -2.87
C ARG A 159 14.01 8.11 -4.32
N LEU A 160 12.96 7.66 -5.03
CA LEU A 160 13.04 7.30 -6.44
C LEU A 160 12.64 8.44 -7.37
N GLY A 161 11.89 9.42 -6.85
CA GLY A 161 11.32 10.48 -7.68
C GLY A 161 10.21 9.98 -8.61
N SER A 162 9.56 8.87 -8.26
CA SER A 162 8.57 8.18 -9.09
C SER A 162 7.31 7.83 -8.30
N TRP A 163 6.17 7.81 -8.99
CA TRP A 163 4.94 7.25 -8.46
C TRP A 163 5.00 5.73 -8.49
N VAL A 164 4.67 5.09 -7.38
CA VAL A 164 4.37 3.66 -7.30
C VAL A 164 2.87 3.48 -7.14
N SER A 165 2.26 2.63 -7.96
CA SER A 165 0.84 2.32 -7.89
C SER A 165 0.57 0.83 -8.06
N LEU A 166 -0.60 0.41 -7.56
CA LEU A 166 -1.15 -0.92 -7.76
C LEU A 166 -2.53 -0.77 -8.39
N ARG A 167 -2.80 -1.58 -9.41
CA ARG A 167 -4.13 -1.72 -9.98
C ARG A 167 -4.51 -3.19 -10.12
N THR A 168 -5.80 -3.48 -10.12
CA THR A 168 -6.26 -4.83 -10.43
C THR A 168 -5.88 -5.21 -11.85
N LEU A 169 -5.53 -6.47 -12.07
CA LEU A 169 -5.30 -7.00 -13.41
C LEU A 169 -6.60 -6.93 -14.22
N GLU A 170 -6.52 -6.44 -15.45
CA GLU A 170 -7.64 -6.45 -16.40
C GLU A 170 -7.30 -7.39 -17.54
N ILE A 171 -7.98 -8.53 -17.63
CA ILE A 171 -7.40 -9.63 -18.39
C ILE A 171 -7.32 -9.33 -19.89
N GLU A 172 -8.35 -8.68 -20.44
CA GLU A 172 -8.36 -8.25 -21.84
C GLU A 172 -7.19 -7.31 -22.19
N HIS A 173 -6.65 -6.57 -21.20
CA HIS A 173 -5.54 -5.63 -21.40
C HIS A 173 -4.17 -6.21 -21.00
N ASP A 174 -4.13 -7.12 -20.02
CA ASP A 174 -2.90 -7.58 -19.38
C ASP A 174 -2.52 -9.02 -19.76
N LEU A 175 -3.39 -9.78 -20.43
CA LEU A 175 -3.13 -11.20 -20.74
C LEU A 175 -1.82 -11.42 -21.51
N GLU A 176 -1.57 -10.65 -22.56
CA GLU A 176 -0.33 -10.77 -23.35
C GLU A 176 0.92 -10.41 -22.52
N ARG A 177 0.79 -9.42 -21.63
CA ARG A 177 1.85 -9.01 -20.72
C ARG A 177 2.15 -10.10 -19.70
N PHE A 178 1.11 -10.61 -19.05
CA PHE A 178 1.21 -11.72 -18.10
C PHE A 178 1.84 -12.94 -18.77
N ASN A 179 1.39 -13.30 -19.98
CA ASN A 179 1.95 -14.41 -20.73
C ASN A 179 3.43 -14.21 -21.05
N ARG A 180 3.82 -13.04 -21.54
CA ARG A 180 5.24 -12.72 -21.79
C ARG A 180 6.08 -12.83 -20.51
N TRP A 181 5.57 -12.31 -19.39
CA TRP A 181 6.30 -12.34 -18.11
C TRP A 181 6.44 -13.75 -17.55
N GLN A 182 5.39 -14.56 -17.58
CA GLN A 182 5.43 -15.94 -17.08
C GLN A 182 6.35 -16.85 -17.90
N ASN A 183 6.42 -16.63 -19.22
CA ASN A 183 7.31 -17.37 -20.12
C ASN A 183 8.75 -16.84 -20.14
N ASN A 184 9.08 -15.81 -19.35
CA ASN A 184 10.47 -15.41 -19.18
C ASN A 184 11.21 -16.52 -18.40
N PRO A 185 12.33 -17.07 -18.90
CA PRO A 185 13.00 -18.22 -18.26
C PRO A 185 13.37 -18.00 -16.79
N ARG A 186 13.67 -16.76 -16.40
CA ARG A 186 13.97 -16.40 -15.01
C ARG A 186 12.72 -16.47 -14.13
N VAL A 187 11.56 -16.04 -14.65
CA VAL A 187 10.29 -16.09 -13.92
C VAL A 187 9.81 -17.54 -13.83
N GLU A 188 9.84 -18.26 -14.95
CA GLU A 188 9.45 -19.67 -15.04
C GLU A 188 10.23 -20.55 -14.06
N ALA A 189 11.52 -20.30 -13.86
CA ALA A 189 12.36 -21.03 -12.90
C ALA A 189 11.81 -21.00 -11.46
N PHE A 190 11.05 -19.98 -11.08
CA PHE A 190 10.47 -19.84 -9.73
C PHE A 190 8.95 -20.06 -9.68
N TRP A 191 8.23 -19.60 -10.71
CA TRP A 191 6.77 -19.65 -10.76
C TRP A 191 6.26 -20.94 -11.40
N GLN A 192 6.98 -21.51 -12.37
CA GLN A 192 6.60 -22.73 -13.09
C GLN A 192 5.22 -22.64 -13.78
N GLU A 193 4.78 -21.43 -14.10
CA GLU A 193 3.52 -21.13 -14.79
C GLU A 193 3.75 -20.75 -16.27
N GLY A 194 4.78 -21.31 -16.92
CA GLY A 194 4.98 -21.14 -18.36
C GLY A 194 3.83 -21.74 -19.17
N GLY A 195 3.50 -21.18 -20.34
CA GLY A 195 2.37 -21.67 -21.11
C GLY A 195 1.87 -20.79 -22.24
N THR A 196 0.85 -21.28 -22.93
CA THR A 196 0.16 -20.59 -24.02
C THR A 196 -0.76 -19.48 -23.50
N LEU A 197 -1.10 -18.54 -24.38
CA LEU A 197 -2.04 -17.46 -24.07
C LEU A 197 -3.41 -17.99 -23.57
N ALA A 198 -3.89 -19.09 -24.16
CA ALA A 198 -5.15 -19.72 -23.76
C ALA A 198 -5.10 -20.32 -22.35
N GLN A 199 -4.00 -20.99 -22.01
CA GLN A 199 -3.81 -21.53 -20.65
C GLN A 199 -3.75 -20.42 -19.61
N HIS A 200 -3.10 -19.30 -19.93
CA HIS A 200 -3.05 -18.15 -19.03
C HIS A 200 -4.38 -17.40 -18.93
N ARG A 201 -5.18 -17.34 -20.00
CA ARG A 201 -6.56 -16.81 -19.96
C ARG A 201 -7.38 -17.60 -18.94
N GLU A 202 -7.36 -18.93 -19.05
CA GLU A 202 -8.08 -19.83 -18.15
C GLU A 202 -7.57 -19.73 -16.70
N TYR A 203 -6.26 -19.63 -16.50
CA TYR A 203 -5.66 -19.39 -15.18
C TYR A 203 -6.20 -18.10 -14.54
N LEU A 204 -6.16 -17.00 -15.30
CA LEU A 204 -6.61 -15.70 -14.80
C LEU A 204 -8.14 -15.63 -14.60
N ASP A 205 -8.94 -16.32 -15.41
CA ASP A 205 -10.40 -16.42 -15.21
C ASP A 205 -10.74 -17.15 -13.89
N LYS A 206 -10.02 -18.23 -13.58
CA LYS A 206 -10.17 -18.95 -12.30
C LYS A 206 -9.82 -18.03 -11.14
N LEU A 207 -8.70 -17.32 -11.23
CA LEU A 207 -8.28 -16.36 -10.21
C LEU A 207 -9.24 -15.19 -10.11
N GLU A 208 -9.89 -14.73 -11.19
CA GLU A 208 -10.88 -13.66 -11.15
C GLU A 208 -12.15 -14.10 -10.41
N ALA A 209 -12.60 -15.34 -10.62
CA ALA A 209 -13.77 -15.91 -9.96
C ALA A 209 -13.54 -16.25 -8.47
N ASP A 210 -12.31 -16.54 -8.06
CA ASP A 210 -11.99 -16.98 -6.68
C ASP A 210 -11.86 -15.80 -5.69
N PRO A 211 -12.79 -15.59 -4.73
CA PRO A 211 -12.72 -14.48 -3.76
C PRO A 211 -11.49 -14.51 -2.83
N HIS A 212 -10.79 -15.65 -2.79
CA HIS A 212 -9.58 -15.85 -2.01
C HIS A 212 -8.40 -14.96 -2.48
N THR A 213 -8.29 -14.74 -3.80
CA THR A 213 -7.10 -14.15 -4.41
C THR A 213 -7.42 -12.86 -5.17
N LEU A 214 -6.57 -11.84 -5.01
CA LEU A 214 -6.60 -10.58 -5.74
C LEU A 214 -5.35 -10.48 -6.62
N THR A 215 -5.55 -10.36 -7.93
CA THR A 215 -4.48 -10.17 -8.92
C THR A 215 -4.21 -8.69 -9.14
N LEU A 216 -2.95 -8.30 -8.99
CA LEU A 216 -2.52 -6.90 -9.09
C LEU A 216 -1.39 -6.75 -10.10
N ILE A 217 -1.38 -5.58 -10.74
CA ILE A 217 -0.27 -5.09 -11.55
C ILE A 217 0.37 -3.93 -10.80
N GLY A 218 1.68 -4.03 -10.57
CA GLY A 218 2.50 -2.95 -10.06
C GLY A 218 2.94 -2.02 -11.19
N CYS A 219 2.84 -0.71 -10.98
CA CYS A 219 3.30 0.29 -11.92
C CYS A 219 4.28 1.28 -11.27
N PHE A 220 5.25 1.74 -12.06
CA PHE A 220 6.05 2.93 -11.77
C PHE A 220 5.71 4.00 -12.79
N ASP A 221 5.31 5.20 -12.36
CA ASP A 221 4.89 6.31 -13.25
C ASP A 221 3.88 5.83 -14.32
N ASP A 222 2.92 5.01 -13.89
CA ASP A 222 1.88 4.38 -14.70
C ASP A 222 2.37 3.29 -15.68
N GLU A 223 3.67 2.98 -15.72
CA GLU A 223 4.25 1.88 -16.50
C GLU A 223 4.18 0.53 -15.75
N PRO A 224 3.45 -0.48 -16.26
CA PRO A 224 3.35 -1.80 -15.63
C PRO A 224 4.67 -2.57 -15.64
N PHE A 225 5.11 -3.07 -14.48
CA PHE A 225 6.41 -3.77 -14.35
C PHE A 225 6.36 -5.12 -13.62
N ALA A 226 5.34 -5.34 -12.77
CA ALA A 226 5.24 -6.52 -11.92
C ALA A 226 3.80 -7.04 -11.83
N TYR A 227 3.69 -8.33 -11.54
CA TYR A 227 2.45 -9.02 -11.22
C TYR A 227 2.50 -9.54 -9.79
N PHE A 228 1.39 -9.39 -9.08
CA PHE A 228 1.23 -9.86 -7.71
C PHE A 228 -0.06 -10.64 -7.55
N GLU A 229 -0.01 -11.66 -6.69
CA GLU A 229 -1.19 -12.32 -6.14
C GLU A 229 -1.23 -12.03 -4.64
N ALA A 230 -2.25 -11.31 -4.19
CA ALA A 230 -2.52 -11.09 -2.78
C ALA A 230 -3.70 -11.97 -2.35
N TYR A 231 -3.46 -12.87 -1.39
CA TYR A 231 -4.42 -13.92 -1.03
C TYR A 231 -4.76 -13.89 0.46
N TRP A 232 -5.86 -14.51 0.87
CA TRP A 232 -6.20 -14.68 2.29
C TRP A 232 -5.55 -15.93 2.85
N ALA A 233 -4.53 -15.78 3.70
CA ALA A 233 -3.64 -16.88 4.07
C ALA A 233 -4.36 -18.06 4.73
N LYS A 234 -5.45 -17.83 5.45
CA LYS A 234 -6.29 -18.88 6.04
C LYS A 234 -6.93 -19.80 4.99
N GLU A 235 -7.26 -19.27 3.83
CA GLU A 235 -7.86 -19.98 2.70
C GLU A 235 -6.80 -20.67 1.82
N ASP A 236 -5.54 -20.30 1.93
CA ASP A 236 -4.44 -20.80 1.09
C ASP A 236 -3.75 -22.09 1.60
N ARG A 237 -2.91 -22.69 0.75
CA ARG A 237 -2.04 -23.84 1.08
C ARG A 237 -1.03 -23.56 2.19
N ILE A 238 -0.71 -22.30 2.49
CA ILE A 238 0.18 -21.94 3.61
C ILE A 238 -0.48 -22.12 4.99
N ALA A 239 -1.82 -22.08 5.06
CA ALA A 239 -2.58 -22.11 6.32
C ALA A 239 -2.20 -23.24 7.30
N PRO A 240 -1.94 -24.49 6.87
CA PRO A 240 -1.59 -25.57 7.80
C PRO A 240 -0.23 -25.41 8.47
N PHE A 241 0.64 -24.54 7.94
CA PHE A 241 2.01 -24.40 8.40
C PHE A 241 2.17 -23.36 9.50
N TYR A 242 1.13 -22.58 9.85
CA TYR A 242 1.18 -21.64 10.97
C TYR A 242 -0.25 -21.31 11.45
N PRO A 243 -0.44 -20.73 12.66
CA PRO A 243 -1.78 -20.36 13.14
C PRO A 243 -2.30 -19.13 12.38
N ALA A 244 -2.85 -19.33 11.19
CA ALA A 244 -3.38 -18.28 10.32
C ALA A 244 -4.66 -17.65 10.90
N ASP A 245 -4.66 -16.32 11.03
CA ASP A 245 -5.84 -15.56 11.44
C ASP A 245 -6.80 -15.32 10.27
N ASP A 246 -8.04 -14.96 10.62
CA ASP A 246 -9.13 -14.72 9.68
C ASP A 246 -8.81 -13.67 8.60
N TYR A 247 -7.90 -12.73 8.89
CA TYR A 247 -7.55 -11.60 8.02
C TYR A 247 -6.06 -11.55 7.68
N ASP A 248 -5.30 -12.62 7.94
CA ASP A 248 -3.93 -12.67 7.45
C ASP A 248 -3.93 -12.66 5.91
N ARG A 249 -3.03 -11.86 5.33
CA ARG A 249 -2.83 -11.77 3.88
C ARG A 249 -1.52 -12.43 3.52
N GLY A 250 -1.46 -13.07 2.36
CA GLY A 250 -0.20 -13.55 1.79
C GLY A 250 0.06 -12.95 0.42
N ILE A 251 1.32 -12.99 -0.01
CA ILE A 251 1.76 -12.39 -1.27
C ILE A 251 2.62 -13.35 -2.10
N HIS A 252 2.29 -13.50 -3.38
CA HIS A 252 3.22 -13.95 -4.42
C HIS A 252 3.52 -12.80 -5.37
N MET A 253 4.75 -12.77 -5.89
CA MET A 253 5.23 -11.65 -6.69
C MET A 253 6.21 -12.08 -7.78
N LEU A 254 6.07 -11.47 -8.95
CA LEU A 254 7.06 -11.51 -10.02
C LEU A 254 7.28 -10.10 -10.57
N VAL A 255 8.54 -9.81 -10.86
CA VAL A 255 8.93 -8.62 -11.63
C VAL A 255 9.15 -9.08 -13.06
N GLY A 256 8.31 -8.63 -13.98
CA GLY A 256 8.37 -9.01 -15.39
C GLY A 256 9.32 -8.15 -16.20
N GLU A 257 9.37 -6.84 -15.91
CA GLU A 257 10.21 -5.90 -16.64
C GLU A 257 11.60 -5.73 -16.01
N GLU A 258 12.63 -5.93 -16.82
CA GLU A 258 14.03 -5.94 -16.36
C GLU A 258 14.53 -4.56 -15.89
N SER A 259 14.01 -3.49 -16.50
CA SER A 259 14.31 -2.09 -16.19
C SER A 259 13.86 -1.66 -14.80
N HIS A 260 12.94 -2.41 -14.19
CA HIS A 260 12.40 -2.14 -12.85
C HIS A 260 12.99 -3.05 -11.76
N ARG A 261 14.13 -3.68 -12.03
CA ARG A 261 14.88 -4.45 -11.04
C ARG A 261 15.83 -3.57 -10.23
N GLY A 262 16.20 -4.06 -9.05
CA GLY A 262 17.20 -3.43 -8.17
C GLY A 262 16.69 -3.29 -6.73
N PRO A 263 17.57 -3.33 -5.72
CA PRO A 263 17.18 -3.31 -4.31
C PRO A 263 16.33 -2.09 -3.94
N HIS A 264 16.64 -0.92 -4.49
CA HIS A 264 15.89 0.32 -4.24
C HIS A 264 14.45 0.26 -4.79
N LYS A 265 14.24 -0.31 -5.99
CA LYS A 265 12.89 -0.53 -6.54
C LYS A 265 12.13 -1.60 -5.76
N VAL A 266 12.80 -2.68 -5.33
CA VAL A 266 12.21 -3.72 -4.47
C VAL A 266 11.73 -3.15 -3.15
N ALA A 267 12.54 -2.33 -2.48
CA ALA A 267 12.11 -1.64 -1.26
C ALA A 267 10.87 -0.77 -1.49
N SER A 268 10.80 -0.07 -2.63
CA SER A 268 9.66 0.77 -2.98
C SER A 268 8.37 -0.02 -3.23
N TRP A 269 8.38 -1.00 -4.15
CA TRP A 269 7.17 -1.74 -4.49
C TRP A 269 6.74 -2.77 -3.44
N LEU A 270 7.68 -3.41 -2.73
CA LEU A 270 7.32 -4.38 -1.69
C LEU A 270 6.66 -3.67 -0.51
N SER A 271 7.20 -2.52 -0.10
CA SER A 271 6.56 -1.71 0.94
C SER A 271 5.22 -1.14 0.48
N ALA A 272 5.06 -0.76 -0.79
CA ALA A 272 3.78 -0.33 -1.35
C ALA A 272 2.72 -1.45 -1.33
N LEU A 273 3.09 -2.66 -1.74
CA LEU A 273 2.20 -3.83 -1.71
C LEU A 273 1.74 -4.15 -0.28
N VAL A 274 2.69 -4.23 0.67
CA VAL A 274 2.36 -4.50 2.07
C VAL A 274 1.53 -3.37 2.68
N HIS A 275 1.86 -2.11 2.38
CA HIS A 275 1.10 -0.95 2.84
C HIS A 275 -0.35 -1.03 2.38
N TYR A 276 -0.56 -1.28 1.09
CA TYR A 276 -1.89 -1.51 0.53
C TYR A 276 -2.66 -2.58 1.31
N LEU A 277 -2.07 -3.76 1.55
CA LEU A 277 -2.76 -4.85 2.23
C LEU A 277 -3.16 -4.53 3.68
N PHE A 278 -2.34 -3.74 4.40
CA PHE A 278 -2.70 -3.29 5.74
C PHE A 278 -3.80 -2.22 5.75
N LEU A 279 -3.94 -1.44 4.68
CA LEU A 279 -4.95 -0.40 4.58
C LEU A 279 -6.27 -0.91 3.97
N ASP A 280 -6.20 -1.86 3.05
CA ASP A 280 -7.33 -2.45 2.33
C ASP A 280 -8.35 -3.10 3.30
N ASP A 281 -7.84 -3.85 4.29
CA ASP A 281 -8.63 -4.29 5.43
C ASP A 281 -7.86 -4.03 6.73
N PRO A 282 -8.33 -3.09 7.60
CA PRO A 282 -7.62 -2.73 8.83
C PRO A 282 -7.56 -3.89 9.85
N ARG A 283 -8.34 -4.96 9.66
CA ARG A 283 -8.26 -6.18 10.48
C ARG A 283 -7.03 -7.03 10.14
N THR A 284 -6.38 -6.81 9.00
CA THR A 284 -5.13 -7.49 8.63
C THR A 284 -4.02 -7.15 9.63
N GLN A 285 -3.57 -8.15 10.38
CA GLN A 285 -2.48 -8.01 11.35
C GLN A 285 -1.14 -8.57 10.86
N ARG A 286 -1.15 -9.47 9.87
CA ARG A 286 0.06 -10.07 9.30
C ARG A 286 -0.03 -10.16 7.78
N VAL A 287 1.12 -9.89 7.15
CA VAL A 287 1.38 -10.27 5.76
C VAL A 287 2.42 -11.38 5.75
N VAL A 288 2.13 -12.47 5.03
CA VAL A 288 3.00 -13.65 4.93
C VAL A 288 3.50 -13.88 3.51
N ALA A 289 4.62 -14.58 3.37
CA ALA A 289 5.08 -15.12 2.10
C ALA A 289 5.89 -16.40 2.32
N GLU A 290 6.02 -17.18 1.25
CA GLU A 290 6.69 -18.48 1.27
C GLU A 290 7.73 -18.63 0.12
N PRO A 291 8.72 -17.73 -0.01
CA PRO A 291 9.78 -17.91 -1.00
C PRO A 291 10.52 -19.24 -0.79
N ARG A 292 11.19 -19.74 -1.84
CA ARG A 292 12.07 -20.89 -1.68
C ARG A 292 13.16 -20.57 -0.63
N ALA A 293 13.45 -21.51 0.25
CA ALA A 293 14.45 -21.33 1.31
C ALA A 293 15.86 -21.07 0.75
N ASP A 294 16.15 -21.56 -0.46
CA ASP A 294 17.40 -21.32 -1.19
C ASP A 294 17.48 -19.93 -1.87
N ASN A 295 16.40 -19.15 -1.88
CA ASN A 295 16.37 -17.81 -2.48
C ASN A 295 16.80 -16.72 -1.49
N GLY A 296 18.07 -16.79 -1.07
CA GLY A 296 18.66 -15.86 -0.09
C GLY A 296 18.53 -14.38 -0.48
N LYS A 297 18.53 -14.07 -1.78
CA LYS A 297 18.35 -12.69 -2.29
C LYS A 297 16.95 -12.16 -1.98
N MET A 298 15.92 -12.95 -2.23
CA MET A 298 14.54 -12.55 -1.93
C MET A 298 14.31 -12.46 -0.42
N ILE A 299 14.82 -13.43 0.33
CA ILE A 299 14.74 -13.42 1.80
C ILE A 299 15.40 -12.16 2.37
N GLY A 300 16.59 -11.79 1.88
CA GLY A 300 17.27 -10.55 2.26
C GLY A 300 16.43 -9.30 1.98
N TYR A 301 15.85 -9.18 0.79
CA TYR A 301 14.95 -8.06 0.47
C TYR A 301 13.73 -7.99 1.39
N MET A 302 13.14 -9.13 1.73
CA MET A 302 12.01 -9.17 2.67
C MET A 302 12.44 -8.74 4.08
N GLN A 303 13.62 -9.19 4.55
CA GLN A 303 14.18 -8.79 5.84
C GLN A 303 14.49 -7.29 5.91
N ASP A 304 15.02 -6.72 4.83
CA ASP A 304 15.23 -5.27 4.70
C ASP A 304 13.89 -4.49 4.79
N GLN A 305 12.78 -5.12 4.41
CA GLN A 305 11.41 -4.60 4.57
C GLN A 305 10.71 -5.13 5.83
N CYS A 306 11.48 -5.47 6.86
CA CYS A 306 11.03 -5.85 8.21
C CYS A 306 10.35 -7.21 8.35
N PHE A 307 10.26 -8.04 7.31
CA PHE A 307 9.83 -9.43 7.47
C PHE A 307 10.84 -10.18 8.34
N HIS A 308 10.38 -11.19 9.06
CA HIS A 308 11.24 -12.19 9.70
C HIS A 308 10.89 -13.57 9.18
N CYS A 309 11.90 -14.44 9.13
CA CYS A 309 11.68 -15.87 8.87
C CYS A 309 11.26 -16.52 10.18
N ASP A 310 10.04 -17.04 10.25
CA ASP A 310 9.53 -17.78 11.41
C ASP A 310 10.13 -19.19 11.43
N LYS A 311 10.07 -19.89 10.30
CA LYS A 311 10.63 -21.24 10.10
C LYS A 311 10.71 -21.60 8.63
N GLU A 312 11.35 -22.73 8.34
CA GLU A 312 11.28 -23.40 7.05
C GLU A 312 10.37 -24.63 7.10
N PHE A 313 9.75 -24.96 5.98
CA PHE A 313 8.89 -26.13 5.83
C PHE A 313 8.87 -26.63 4.38
N ASP A 314 8.37 -27.84 4.16
CA ASP A 314 8.37 -28.46 2.83
C ASP A 314 6.97 -28.46 2.20
N PHE A 315 6.87 -27.89 1.00
CA PHE A 315 5.81 -28.18 0.05
C PHE A 315 6.26 -29.33 -0.88
N PRO A 316 5.32 -30.03 -1.55
CA PRO A 316 5.68 -31.11 -2.48
C PRO A 316 6.71 -30.72 -3.57
N HIS A 317 6.72 -29.44 -3.97
CA HIS A 317 7.54 -28.92 -5.07
C HIS A 317 8.69 -28.00 -4.62
N LYS A 318 8.78 -27.63 -3.32
CA LYS A 318 9.86 -26.76 -2.81
C LYS A 318 10.00 -26.84 -1.29
N ARG A 319 11.21 -26.58 -0.79
CA ARG A 319 11.42 -26.15 0.59
C ARG A 319 11.20 -24.64 0.67
N ALA A 320 10.29 -24.19 1.53
CA ALA A 320 9.87 -22.81 1.68
C ALA A 320 10.35 -22.20 3.00
N ALA A 321 10.63 -20.90 3.00
CA ALA A 321 10.85 -20.10 4.20
C ALA A 321 9.57 -19.31 4.50
N LEU A 322 8.96 -19.52 5.67
CA LEU A 322 7.79 -18.77 6.13
C LEU A 322 8.23 -17.38 6.59
N MET A 323 8.00 -16.38 5.74
CA MET A 323 8.30 -14.98 6.03
C MET A 323 7.04 -14.29 6.56
N ILE A 324 7.13 -13.62 7.71
CA ILE A 324 6.00 -12.93 8.35
C ILE A 324 6.36 -11.47 8.63
N LEU A 325 5.45 -10.57 8.32
CA LEU A 325 5.50 -9.16 8.70
C LEU A 325 4.24 -8.77 9.47
N GLY A 326 4.41 -8.40 10.73
CA GLY A 326 3.34 -7.89 11.58
C GLY A 326 3.06 -6.40 11.33
N ARG A 327 1.79 -6.01 11.50
CA ARG A 327 1.29 -4.64 11.31
C ARG A 327 2.06 -3.60 12.11
N GLU A 328 2.21 -3.81 13.41
CA GLU A 328 2.94 -2.92 14.32
C GLU A 328 4.38 -2.69 13.84
N ARG A 329 5.12 -3.79 13.60
CA ARG A 329 6.50 -3.72 13.11
C ARG A 329 6.62 -2.98 11.78
N PHE A 330 5.66 -3.15 10.87
CA PHE A 330 5.64 -2.42 9.60
C PHE A 330 5.51 -0.91 9.83
N PHE A 331 4.51 -0.45 10.58
CA PHE A 331 4.28 0.99 10.76
C PHE A 331 5.31 1.67 11.67
N ASP A 332 5.95 0.93 12.58
CA ASP A 332 6.98 1.47 13.46
C ASP A 332 8.37 1.51 12.82
N ARG A 333 8.70 0.58 11.91
CA ARG A 333 10.07 0.40 11.41
C ARG A 333 10.24 0.54 9.91
N CYS A 334 9.17 0.42 9.11
CA CYS A 334 9.30 0.54 7.67
C CYS A 334 9.61 1.98 7.27
N LYS A 335 10.65 2.14 6.45
CA LYS A 335 11.08 3.43 5.91
C LYS A 335 10.24 3.80 4.67
N LEU A 336 8.94 4.01 4.87
CA LEU A 336 8.05 4.55 3.84
C LEU A 336 8.48 5.98 3.49
N ALA A 337 8.67 6.26 2.21
CA ALA A 337 9.07 7.55 1.69
C ALA A 337 8.34 7.83 0.38
#